data_AF-A0A8C9T6K3-F1
#
_entry.id   AF-A0A8C9T6K3-F1
#
_cell.length_a   1.000
_cell.length_b   1.000
_cell.length_c   1.000
_cell.angle_alpha   90.00
_cell.angle_beta   90.00
_cell.angle_gamma   90.00
#
_symmetry.space_group_name_H-M   'P 1'
#
loop_
_entity.id
_entity.type
_entity.pdbx_description
1 polymer ?
#
loop_
_entity_poly.entity_id
_entity_poly.type
_entity_poly.pdbx_seq_one_letter_code
_entity_poly.pdbx_strand_id
1 'polypeptide(L)'
;MAASSRSQVLSLYRMLLRESKKFPSYNYRTYALRRVKDAFRENKNVNDPKTVEILLNRARDNLSIIQRQVSPPEETRTGDTLVESKRGFSQLVNN
;
A
#
# COMPACT_ATOMS: atom_id res chain seq x y z
N MET A 1 -1.64 -23.16 -13.05
CA MET A 1 -1.03 -21.82 -12.90
C MET A 1 -2.04 -20.69 -12.57
N ALA A 2 -3.37 -20.92 -12.51
CA ALA A 2 -4.35 -19.85 -12.17
C ALA A 2 -4.70 -19.74 -10.67
N ALA A 3 -4.58 -20.82 -9.90
CA ALA A 3 -4.85 -20.79 -8.45
C ALA A 3 -3.77 -20.04 -7.65
N SER A 4 -2.53 -20.02 -8.15
CA SER A 4 -1.40 -19.31 -7.52
C SER A 4 -1.53 -17.79 -7.64
N SER A 5 -2.06 -17.25 -8.74
CA SER A 5 -2.23 -15.79 -8.90
C SER A 5 -3.34 -15.24 -8.00
N ARG A 6 -4.49 -15.94 -7.89
CA ARG A 6 -5.59 -15.50 -7.03
C ARG A 6 -5.21 -15.45 -5.55
N SER A 7 -4.50 -16.45 -5.05
CA SER A 7 -4.05 -16.48 -3.65
C SER A 7 -3.05 -15.36 -3.36
N GLN A 8 -2.11 -15.10 -4.28
CA GLN A 8 -1.16 -13.99 -4.20
C GLN A 8 -1.86 -12.63 -4.17
N VAL A 9 -2.84 -12.39 -5.07
CA VAL A 9 -3.64 -11.16 -5.10
C VAL A 9 -4.33 -10.93 -3.76
N LEU A 10 -5.01 -11.95 -3.23
CA LEU A 10 -5.74 -11.84 -1.95
C LEU A 10 -4.81 -11.67 -0.75
N SER A 11 -3.63 -12.31 -0.77
CA SER A 11 -2.62 -12.12 0.27
C SER A 11 -2.11 -10.68 0.28
N LEU A 12 -1.72 -10.17 -0.89
CA LEU A 12 -1.20 -8.82 -1.05
C LEU A 12 -2.24 -7.75 -0.68
N TYR A 13 -3.51 -7.95 -1.07
CA TYR A 13 -4.62 -7.09 -0.66
C TYR A 13 -4.75 -7.00 0.87
N ARG A 14 -4.72 -8.15 1.56
CA ARG A 14 -4.80 -8.17 3.03
C ARG A 14 -3.59 -7.50 3.68
N MET A 15 -2.40 -7.68 3.13
CA MET A 15 -1.18 -7.01 3.61
C MET A 15 -1.30 -5.48 3.46
N LEU A 16 -1.70 -4.98 2.29
CA LEU A 16 -1.91 -3.56 2.05
C LEU A 16 -2.93 -2.95 3.01
N LEU A 17 -4.04 -3.63 3.26
CA LEU A 17 -5.04 -3.17 4.24
C LEU A 17 -4.49 -3.15 5.67
N ARG A 18 -3.70 -4.17 6.06
CA ARG A 18 -3.08 -4.24 7.40
C ARG A 18 -2.07 -3.11 7.59
N GLU A 19 -1.18 -2.88 6.63
CA GLU A 19 -0.17 -1.82 6.72
C GLU A 19 -0.81 -0.42 6.65
N SER A 20 -1.83 -0.23 5.81
CA SER A 20 -2.58 1.04 5.74
C SER A 20 -3.24 1.42 7.06
N LYS A 21 -3.64 0.45 7.90
CA LYS A 21 -4.21 0.72 9.23
C LYS A 21 -3.19 1.29 10.22
N LYS A 22 -1.89 1.12 9.97
CA LYS A 22 -0.83 1.57 10.87
C LYS A 22 -0.49 3.06 10.72
N PHE A 23 -1.03 3.75 9.71
CA PHE A 23 -0.85 5.20 9.58
C PHE A 23 -1.40 5.92 10.83
N PRO A 24 -0.60 6.77 11.50
CA PRO A 24 -1.02 7.47 12.71
C PRO A 24 -2.11 8.51 12.40
N SER A 25 -1.92 9.29 11.33
CA SER A 25 -2.90 10.26 10.86
C SER A 25 -4.17 9.58 10.34
N TYR A 26 -5.33 9.98 10.87
CA TYR A 26 -6.64 9.49 10.44
C TYR A 26 -6.88 9.70 8.94
N ASN A 27 -6.52 10.88 8.43
CA ASN A 27 -6.72 11.23 7.02
C ASN A 27 -5.91 10.30 6.11
N TYR A 28 -4.66 10.00 6.48
CA TYR A 28 -3.81 9.09 5.70
C TYR A 28 -4.27 7.64 5.80
N ARG A 29 -4.64 7.18 6.99
CA ARG A 29 -5.19 5.83 7.20
C ARG A 29 -6.45 5.60 6.37
N THR A 30 -7.41 6.53 6.44
CA THR A 30 -8.68 6.40 5.72
C THR A 30 -8.48 6.52 4.21
N TYR A 31 -7.64 7.44 3.75
CA TYR A 31 -7.29 7.56 2.34
C TYR A 31 -6.63 6.29 1.79
N ALA A 32 -5.58 5.79 2.47
CA ALA A 32 -4.86 4.59 2.02
C ALA A 32 -5.79 3.37 1.96
N LEU A 33 -6.64 3.17 2.98
CA LEU A 33 -7.64 2.10 2.98
C LEU A 33 -8.64 2.22 1.84
N ARG A 34 -9.11 3.43 1.54
CA ARG A 34 -10.03 3.68 0.42
C ARG A 34 -9.34 3.41 -0.91
N ARG A 35 -8.17 4.00 -1.16
CA ARG A 35 -7.41 3.83 -2.40
C ARG A 35 -7.07 2.37 -2.69
N VAL A 36 -6.66 1.60 -1.69
CA VAL A 36 -6.40 0.16 -1.81
C VAL A 36 -7.68 -0.60 -2.18
N LYS A 37 -8.81 -0.32 -1.52
CA LYS A 37 -10.09 -0.97 -1.86
C LYS A 37 -10.55 -0.65 -3.28
N ASP A 38 -10.47 0.62 -3.66
CA ASP A 38 -10.93 1.10 -4.96
C ASP A 38 -10.07 0.49 -6.08
N ALA A 39 -8.74 0.53 -5.96
CA ALA A 39 -7.82 -0.05 -6.95
C ALA A 39 -8.08 -1.55 -7.21
N PHE A 40 -8.31 -2.35 -6.15
CA PHE A 40 -8.58 -3.78 -6.30
C PHE A 40 -9.98 -4.06 -6.86
N ARG A 41 -10.96 -3.18 -6.60
CA ARG A 41 -12.30 -3.27 -7.18
C ARG A 41 -12.31 -2.91 -8.66
N GLU A 42 -11.64 -1.82 -9.02
CA GLU A 42 -11.47 -1.35 -10.41
C GLU A 42 -10.84 -2.44 -11.30
N ASN A 43 -9.87 -3.18 -10.77
CA ASN A 43 -9.14 -4.22 -11.52
C ASN A 43 -9.68 -5.64 -11.33
N LYS A 44 -10.85 -5.84 -10.69
CA LYS A 44 -11.39 -7.16 -10.34
C LYS A 44 -11.55 -8.10 -11.54
N ASN A 45 -11.90 -7.55 -12.70
CA ASN A 45 -12.26 -8.31 -13.90
C ASN A 45 -11.11 -8.36 -14.94
N VAL A 46 -9.91 -7.90 -14.57
CA VAL A 46 -8.73 -7.99 -15.45
C VAL A 46 -8.28 -9.44 -15.51
N ASN A 47 -8.35 -10.02 -16.71
CA ASN A 47 -8.02 -11.44 -16.95
C ASN A 47 -6.74 -11.63 -17.77
N ASP A 48 -6.18 -10.56 -18.34
CA ASP A 48 -4.91 -10.64 -19.08
C ASP A 48 -3.75 -10.91 -18.09
N PRO A 49 -3.04 -12.04 -18.21
CA PRO A 49 -1.98 -12.41 -17.25
C PRO A 49 -0.86 -11.37 -17.14
N LYS A 50 -0.49 -10.71 -18.26
CA LYS A 50 0.55 -9.68 -18.26
C LYS A 50 0.11 -8.45 -17.47
N THR A 51 -1.12 -8.00 -17.70
CA THR A 51 -1.69 -6.87 -16.95
C THR A 51 -1.83 -7.20 -15.47
N VAL A 52 -2.25 -8.41 -15.12
CA VAL A 52 -2.31 -8.87 -13.72
C VAL A 52 -0.94 -8.82 -13.04
N GLU A 53 0.11 -9.26 -13.73
CA GLU A 53 1.48 -9.22 -13.21
C GLU A 53 1.98 -7.79 -12.97
N ILE A 54 1.73 -6.87 -13.91
CA ILE A 54 2.07 -5.45 -13.79
C ILE A 54 1.37 -4.84 -12.57
N LEU A 55 0.06 -5.10 -12.40
CA LEU A 55 -0.72 -4.61 -11.27
C LEU A 55 -0.22 -5.18 -9.93
N LEU A 56 0.15 -6.46 -9.91
CA LEU A 56 0.73 -7.10 -8.73
C LEU A 56 2.07 -6.47 -8.35
N ASN A 57 2.93 -6.18 -9.31
CA ASN A 57 4.20 -5.50 -9.06
C ASN A 57 3.98 -4.09 -8.50
N ARG A 58 3.09 -3.30 -9.11
CA ARG A 58 2.70 -1.98 -8.58
C ARG A 58 2.13 -2.07 -7.16
N ALA A 59 1.32 -3.09 -6.86
CA ALA A 59 0.79 -3.31 -5.52
C ALA A 59 1.89 -3.68 -4.50
N ARG A 60 2.94 -4.41 -4.91
CA ARG A 60 4.12 -4.70 -4.06
C ARG A 60 4.92 -3.43 -3.80
N ASP A 61 5.15 -2.59 -4.80
CA ASP A 61 5.86 -1.32 -4.64
C ASP A 61 5.11 -0.39 -3.67
N ASN A 62 3.78 -0.28 -3.84
CA ASN A 62 2.93 0.47 -2.92
C ASN A 62 3.00 -0.07 -1.49
N LEU A 63 3.05 -1.39 -1.31
CA LEU A 63 3.21 -1.99 0.02
C LEU A 63 4.54 -1.58 0.65
N SER A 64 5.64 -1.63 -0.10
CA SER A 64 6.95 -1.19 0.39
C SER A 64 6.96 0.29 0.78
N ILE A 65 6.28 1.15 0.00
CA ILE A 65 6.12 2.57 0.34
C ILE A 65 5.35 2.73 1.65
N ILE A 66 4.19 2.08 1.77
CA ILE A 66 3.37 2.16 2.99
C ILE A 66 4.18 1.69 4.20
N GLN A 67 4.86 0.55 4.09
CA GLN A 67 5.70 0.01 5.17
C GLN A 67 6.77 1.01 5.62
N ARG A 68 7.47 1.69 4.70
CA ARG A 68 8.45 2.73 5.05
C ARG A 68 7.83 3.94 5.75
N GLN A 69 6.57 4.27 5.45
CA GLN A 69 5.89 5.42 6.03
C GLN A 69 5.24 5.11 7.39
N VAL A 70 4.92 3.85 7.67
CA VAL A 70 4.27 3.44 8.93
C VAL A 70 5.22 2.76 9.91
N SER A 71 6.39 2.31 9.47
CA SER A 71 7.47 1.87 10.35
C SER A 71 8.13 3.09 10.99
N PRO A 72 8.12 3.21 12.32
CA PRO A 72 8.95 4.19 13.01
C PRO A 72 10.43 3.88 12.72
N PRO A 73 11.30 4.91 12.56
CA PRO A 73 12.73 4.70 12.65
C PRO A 73 13.04 4.03 13.99
N GLU A 74 13.91 3.02 13.99
CA GLU A 74 14.36 2.29 15.19
C GLU A 74 14.97 3.23 16.27
N GLU A 75 15.25 4.49 15.88
CA GLU A 75 15.92 5.52 16.67
C GLU A 75 14.98 6.51 17.38
N THR A 76 13.66 6.45 17.22
CA THR A 76 12.74 7.30 18.01
C THR A 76 12.28 6.59 19.30
N ARG A 77 13.25 6.25 20.16
CA ARG A 77 12.98 5.99 21.59
C ARG A 77 13.39 7.16 22.49
N THR A 78 13.88 8.25 21.92
CA THR A 78 14.22 9.47 22.66
C THR A 78 13.80 10.66 21.80
N GLY A 79 13.10 11.61 22.41
CA GLY A 79 12.44 12.70 21.70
C GLY A 79 13.40 13.55 20.88
N ASP A 80 12.98 13.94 19.67
CA ASP A 80 12.82 15.34 19.31
C ASP A 80 12.32 15.55 17.87
N THR A 81 11.49 16.58 17.76
CA THR A 81 11.16 17.43 16.60
C THR A 81 10.55 16.81 15.33
N LEU A 82 9.25 17.08 15.18
CA LEU A 82 8.46 17.04 13.95
C LEU A 82 9.00 18.02 12.90
N VAL A 83 9.66 17.57 11.82
CA VAL A 83 9.44 18.03 10.43
C VAL A 83 10.02 16.98 9.47
N GLU A 84 9.25 16.65 8.41
CA GLU A 84 9.60 15.93 7.18
C GLU A 84 8.92 14.56 6.97
N SER A 85 7.64 14.59 6.59
CA SER A 85 6.98 13.47 5.89
C SER A 85 6.07 14.00 4.77
N LYS A 86 6.66 14.69 3.79
CA LYS A 86 5.93 15.18 2.60
C LYS A 86 6.37 14.57 1.26
N ARG A 87 7.53 13.88 1.17
CA ARG A 87 8.05 13.39 -0.13
C ARG A 87 7.52 12.01 -0.56
N GLY A 88 7.21 11.10 0.37
CA GLY A 88 6.76 9.75 0.02
C GLY A 88 5.31 9.67 -0.47
N PHE A 89 4.44 10.54 0.03
CA PHE A 89 2.99 10.45 -0.23
C PHE A 89 2.58 10.94 -1.63
N SER A 90 3.32 11.87 -2.22
CA SER A 90 3.08 12.33 -3.60
C SER A 90 3.09 11.17 -4.61
N GLN A 91 3.83 10.10 -4.34
CA GLN A 91 3.85 8.89 -5.19
C GLN A 91 2.58 8.04 -5.05
N LEU A 92 1.85 8.12 -3.93
CA LEU A 92 0.55 7.46 -3.74
C LEU A 92 -0.64 8.32 -4.24
N VAL A 93 -0.41 9.63 -4.45
CA VAL A 93 -1.45 10.59 -4.90
C VAL A 93 -1.45 10.78 -6.42
N ASN A 94 -0.30 10.64 -7.09
CA ASN A 94 -0.17 10.95 -8.52
C ASN A 94 -0.29 9.72 -9.45
N ASN A 95 -1.10 8.71 -9.11
CA ASN A 95 -1.16 7.50 -9.92
C ASN A 95 -2.50 6.75 -9.86
#